data_AF-A0A838GZ88-F1
#
_entry.id   AF-A0A838GZ88-F1
#
_cell.length_a   1.000
_cell.length_b   1.000
_cell.length_c   1.000
_cell.angle_alpha   90.00
_cell.angle_beta   90.00
_cell.angle_gamma   90.00
#
_symmetry.space_group_name_H-M   'P 1'
#
loop_
_entity.id
_entity.type
_entity.pdbx_description
1 polymer ?
#
loop_
_entity_poly.entity_id
_entity_poly.type
_entity_poly.pdbx_seq_one_letter_code
_entity_poly.pdbx_strand_id
1 'polypeptide(L)'
;TVHLGGGLDEIAAAEAAVAAGRHPPKPFVLAVQASLFDPTRAPAGQHTLWGYCHVPNGSDVDMTQAIEAQVERFAPGFLDRVLARSVMGTAAMEAYDGNYVGGDINGGTQDLRQLFTRPTVRWPPYTTPDRRLYLCSSSTPPGGGVHGMCGMGAAKAALRRAW
;
A
#
# COMPACT_ATOMS: atom_id res chain seq x y z
N THR A 1 -10.31 -8.40 -0.35
CA THR A 1 -8.91 -8.64 0.07
C THR A 1 -8.91 -9.65 1.19
N VAL A 2 -7.93 -10.56 1.20
CA VAL A 2 -7.70 -11.52 2.27
C VAL A 2 -6.44 -11.09 3.03
N HIS A 3 -6.52 -11.10 4.35
CA HIS A 3 -5.43 -10.72 5.26
C HIS A 3 -4.73 -12.00 5.75
N LEU A 4 -3.56 -12.29 5.18
CA LEU A 4 -2.79 -13.51 5.43
C LEU A 4 -1.65 -13.20 6.42
N GLY A 5 -1.90 -13.39 7.71
CA GLY A 5 -0.89 -13.17 8.75
C GLY A 5 -0.96 -14.12 9.95
N GLY A 6 -1.88 -15.09 9.94
CA GLY A 6 -2.14 -15.93 11.10
C GLY A 6 -2.98 -15.20 12.15
N GLY A 7 -2.64 -15.38 13.42
CA GLY A 7 -3.30 -14.68 14.53
C GLY A 7 -2.92 -13.20 14.63
N LEU A 8 -3.68 -12.44 15.42
CA LEU A 8 -3.39 -11.02 15.66
C LEU A 8 -1.98 -10.80 16.22
N ASP A 9 -1.50 -11.67 17.11
CA ASP A 9 -0.17 -11.56 17.71
C ASP A 9 0.94 -11.76 16.67
N GLU A 10 0.74 -12.67 15.70
CA GLU A 10 1.69 -12.87 14.59
C GLU A 10 1.74 -11.62 13.69
N ILE A 11 0.57 -11.05 13.36
CA ILE A 11 0.47 -9.83 12.57
C ILE A 11 1.15 -8.67 13.30
N ALA A 12 0.84 -8.46 14.58
CA ALA A 12 1.41 -7.38 15.38
C ALA A 12 2.93 -7.50 15.49
N ALA A 13 3.46 -8.70 15.70
CA ALA A 13 4.90 -8.95 15.74
C ALA A 13 5.58 -8.70 14.39
N ALA A 14 4.96 -9.09 13.27
CA ALA A 14 5.47 -8.84 11.93
C ALA A 14 5.54 -7.34 11.62
N GLU A 15 4.46 -6.61 11.89
CA GLU A 15 4.39 -5.16 11.69
C GLU A 15 5.37 -4.41 12.60
N ALA A 16 5.52 -4.82 13.86
CA ALA A 16 6.50 -4.25 14.78
C ALA A 16 7.95 -4.49 14.31
N ALA A 17 8.23 -5.64 13.67
CA ALA A 17 9.54 -5.90 13.09
C ALA A 17 9.83 -4.95 11.91
N VAL A 18 8.86 -4.74 11.02
CA VAL A 18 8.97 -3.79 9.91
C VAL A 18 9.19 -2.36 10.41
N ALA A 19 8.40 -1.93 11.41
CA ALA A 19 8.55 -0.61 12.03
C ALA A 19 9.93 -0.41 12.68
N ALA A 20 10.58 -1.49 13.12
CA ALA A 20 11.93 -1.49 13.66
C ALA A 20 13.02 -1.73 12.59
N GLY A 21 12.69 -1.63 11.29
CA GLY A 21 13.65 -1.75 10.19
C GLY A 21 14.05 -3.18 9.84
N ARG A 22 13.26 -4.19 10.23
CA ARG A 22 13.53 -5.62 9.99
C ARG A 22 12.51 -6.26 9.06
N HIS A 23 12.87 -7.40 8.48
CA HIS A 23 12.01 -8.18 7.59
C HIS A 23 11.50 -9.43 8.31
N PRO A 24 10.19 -9.55 8.60
CA PRO A 24 9.66 -10.72 9.27
C PRO A 24 9.65 -11.93 8.31
N PRO A 25 10.09 -13.12 8.74
CA PRO A 25 10.05 -14.33 7.90
C PRO A 25 8.63 -14.82 7.63
N LYS A 26 7.66 -14.40 8.45
CA LYS A 26 6.22 -14.65 8.29
C LYS A 26 5.51 -13.29 8.18
N PRO A 27 5.56 -12.64 7.01
CA PRO A 27 5.01 -11.30 6.87
C PRO A 27 3.48 -11.30 6.96
N PHE A 28 2.92 -10.15 7.31
CA PHE A 28 1.52 -9.86 7.07
C PHE A 28 1.33 -9.55 5.58
N VAL A 29 0.55 -10.38 4.88
CA VAL A 29 0.32 -10.27 3.44
C VAL A 29 -1.12 -9.87 3.17
N LEU A 30 -1.31 -8.80 2.39
CA LEU A 30 -2.61 -8.47 1.81
C LEU A 30 -2.70 -9.13 0.43
N ALA A 31 -3.64 -10.06 0.26
CA ALA A 31 -3.80 -10.84 -0.95
C ALA A 31 -5.16 -10.58 -1.63
N VAL A 32 -5.17 -10.58 -2.97
CA VAL A 32 -6.35 -10.35 -3.80
C VAL A 32 -6.32 -11.29 -5.00
N GLN A 33 -7.40 -12.01 -5.22
CA GLN A 33 -7.62 -12.86 -6.39
C GLN A 33 -8.76 -12.28 -7.24
N ALA A 34 -8.43 -11.33 -8.12
CA ALA A 34 -9.42 -10.56 -8.86
C ALA A 34 -10.22 -11.40 -9.87
N SER A 35 -9.60 -12.43 -10.45
CA SER A 35 -10.21 -13.29 -11.47
C SER A 35 -11.45 -14.06 -11.01
N LEU A 36 -11.73 -14.13 -9.71
CA LEU A 36 -12.98 -14.71 -9.19
C LEU A 36 -14.19 -13.80 -9.40
N PHE A 37 -13.96 -12.50 -9.61
CA PHE A 37 -15.01 -11.48 -9.76
C PHE A 37 -15.00 -10.85 -11.15
N ASP A 38 -13.87 -10.91 -11.85
CA ASP A 38 -13.74 -10.47 -13.24
C ASP A 38 -12.97 -11.53 -14.05
N PRO A 39 -13.66 -12.41 -14.80
CA PRO A 39 -13.02 -13.49 -15.55
C PRO A 39 -12.15 -12.98 -16.70
N THR A 40 -12.24 -11.70 -17.10
CA THR A 40 -11.38 -11.14 -18.16
C THR A 40 -9.94 -10.92 -17.68
N ARG A 41 -9.71 -10.98 -16.36
CA ARG A 41 -8.40 -10.79 -15.71
C ARG A 41 -7.45 -11.98 -15.85
N ALA A 42 -7.92 -13.14 -16.35
CA ALA A 42 -7.10 -14.32 -16.56
C ALA A 42 -7.65 -15.17 -17.72
N PRO A 43 -6.82 -15.95 -18.41
CA PRO A 43 -7.30 -16.99 -19.33
C PRO A 43 -8.24 -17.98 -18.64
N ALA A 44 -9.10 -18.64 -19.42
CA ALA A 44 -10.02 -19.65 -18.91
C ALA A 44 -9.27 -20.75 -18.13
N GLY A 45 -9.74 -21.07 -16.93
CA GLY A 45 -9.12 -22.06 -16.04
C GLY A 45 -7.88 -21.58 -15.28
N GLN A 46 -7.50 -20.30 -15.41
CA GLN A 46 -6.37 -19.69 -14.71
C GLN A 46 -6.83 -18.57 -13.78
N HIS A 47 -5.94 -18.14 -12.90
CA HIS A 47 -6.21 -17.07 -11.94
C HIS A 47 -5.05 -16.09 -11.84
N THR A 48 -5.38 -14.83 -11.54
CA THR A 48 -4.39 -13.84 -11.12
C THR A 48 -4.45 -13.68 -9.61
N LEU A 49 -3.28 -13.68 -8.98
CA LEU A 49 -3.11 -13.38 -7.56
C LEU A 49 -2.19 -12.16 -7.45
N TRP A 50 -2.65 -11.14 -6.74
CA TRP A 50 -1.86 -9.98 -6.38
C TRP A 50 -1.72 -9.95 -4.86
N GLY A 51 -0.53 -9.61 -4.36
CA GLY A 51 -0.36 -9.35 -2.96
C GLY A 51 0.94 -8.64 -2.65
N TYR A 52 1.00 -8.05 -1.46
CA TYR A 52 2.18 -7.39 -0.94
C TYR A 52 2.26 -7.59 0.58
N CYS A 53 3.45 -7.39 1.13
CA CYS A 53 3.68 -7.20 2.55
C CYS A 53 4.35 -5.87 2.81
N HIS A 54 4.33 -5.41 4.05
CA HIS A 54 5.11 -4.25 4.45
C HIS A 54 6.60 -4.59 4.57
N VAL A 55 7.45 -3.63 4.22
CA VAL A 55 8.90 -3.67 4.35
C VAL A 55 9.38 -2.29 4.85
N PRO A 56 10.59 -2.18 5.43
CA PRO A 56 11.18 -0.89 5.74
C PRO A 56 11.24 0.02 4.50
N ASN A 57 11.04 1.33 4.68
CA ASN A 57 11.12 2.30 3.58
C ASN A 57 12.48 2.22 2.88
N GLY A 58 12.47 2.16 1.55
CA GLY A 58 13.67 2.00 0.73
C GLY A 58 14.33 0.61 0.81
N SER A 59 13.65 -0.40 1.38
CA SER A 59 14.16 -1.78 1.45
C SER A 59 14.51 -2.36 0.08
N ASP A 60 15.71 -2.90 -0.05
CA ASP A 60 16.21 -3.63 -1.22
C ASP A 60 15.97 -5.15 -1.17
N VAL A 61 15.42 -5.65 -0.06
CA VAL A 61 15.14 -7.09 0.14
C VAL A 61 13.94 -7.54 -0.69
N ASP A 62 14.13 -8.60 -1.48
CA ASP A 62 13.06 -9.29 -2.19
C ASP A 62 12.29 -10.23 -1.24
N MET A 63 11.03 -9.87 -0.97
CA MET A 63 10.13 -10.63 -0.09
C MET A 63 9.31 -11.69 -0.81
N THR A 64 9.54 -11.95 -2.10
CA THR A 64 8.74 -12.89 -2.91
C THR A 64 8.66 -14.26 -2.25
N GLN A 65 9.79 -14.85 -1.85
CA GLN A 65 9.80 -16.18 -1.22
C GLN A 65 9.05 -16.20 0.13
N ALA A 66 9.16 -15.13 0.93
CA ALA A 66 8.48 -15.02 2.21
C ALA A 66 6.96 -14.89 2.03
N ILE A 67 6.53 -14.11 1.03
CA ILE A 67 5.11 -13.98 0.65
C ILE A 67 4.57 -15.33 0.18
N GLU A 68 5.28 -16.00 -0.74
CA GLU A 68 4.82 -17.29 -1.28
C GLU A 68 4.78 -18.39 -0.22
N ALA A 69 5.77 -18.47 0.66
CA ALA A 69 5.78 -19.40 1.79
C ALA A 69 4.61 -19.13 2.76
N GLN A 70 4.24 -17.85 2.95
CA GLN A 70 3.08 -17.50 3.76
C GLN A 70 1.77 -17.93 3.11
N VAL A 71 1.63 -17.79 1.78
CA VAL A 71 0.47 -18.31 1.04
C VAL A 71 0.42 -19.84 1.13
N GLU A 72 1.53 -20.52 0.85
CA GLU A 72 1.66 -21.99 0.91
C GLU A 72 1.27 -22.54 2.29
N ARG A 73 1.67 -21.87 3.39
CA ARG A 73 1.29 -22.23 4.76
C ARG A 73 -0.23 -22.31 4.96
N PHE A 74 -1.00 -21.43 4.32
CA PHE A 74 -2.45 -21.37 4.44
C PHE A 74 -3.21 -22.04 3.28
N ALA A 75 -2.54 -22.30 2.16
CA ALA A 75 -3.08 -22.96 0.98
C ALA A 75 -2.03 -23.94 0.42
N PRO A 76 -1.87 -25.14 1.02
CA PRO A 76 -0.89 -26.12 0.59
C PRO A 76 -1.06 -26.54 -0.88
N GLY A 77 0.04 -26.64 -1.61
CA GLY A 77 0.09 -26.89 -3.06
C GLY A 77 -0.07 -25.64 -3.91
N PHE A 78 -0.02 -24.44 -3.31
CA PHE A 78 -0.05 -23.16 -4.04
C PHE A 78 1.17 -23.00 -4.93
N LEU A 79 2.36 -23.29 -4.41
CA LEU A 79 3.64 -23.14 -5.13
C LEU A 79 3.66 -23.93 -6.44
N ASP A 80 3.05 -25.12 -6.46
CA ASP A 80 2.94 -25.99 -7.64
C ASP A 80 2.03 -25.42 -8.74
N ARG A 81 1.27 -24.36 -8.44
CA ARG A 81 0.32 -23.72 -9.36
C ARG A 81 0.81 -22.36 -9.89
N VAL A 82 1.98 -21.89 -9.46
CA VAL A 82 2.53 -20.61 -9.91
C VAL A 82 3.14 -20.76 -11.29
N LEU A 83 2.45 -20.24 -12.32
CA LEU A 83 2.92 -20.28 -13.70
C LEU A 83 3.94 -19.18 -14.02
N ALA A 84 3.76 -17.99 -13.45
CA ALA A 84 4.60 -16.83 -13.68
C ALA A 84 4.50 -15.86 -12.51
N ARG A 85 5.52 -14.99 -12.37
CA ARG A 85 5.63 -13.98 -11.32
C ARG A 85 5.95 -12.63 -11.94
N SER A 86 5.39 -11.57 -11.38
CA SER A 86 5.78 -10.19 -11.62
C SER A 86 6.04 -9.54 -10.27
N VAL A 87 7.28 -9.14 -10.02
CA VAL A 87 7.75 -8.67 -8.71
C VAL A 87 8.16 -7.21 -8.82
N MET A 88 7.81 -6.42 -7.80
CA MET A 88 8.10 -4.99 -7.74
C MET A 88 8.53 -4.64 -6.32
N GLY A 89 9.85 -4.48 -6.13
CA GLY A 89 10.42 -3.99 -4.87
C GLY A 89 10.28 -2.48 -4.71
N THR A 90 10.77 -1.93 -3.61
CA THR A 90 10.60 -0.50 -3.27
C THR A 90 11.19 0.44 -4.33
N ALA A 91 12.40 0.16 -4.82
CA ALA A 91 13.04 0.96 -5.86
C ALA A 91 12.29 0.91 -7.20
N ALA A 92 11.70 -0.24 -7.54
CA ALA A 92 10.88 -0.37 -8.74
C ALA A 92 9.56 0.40 -8.58
N MET A 93 8.96 0.40 -7.38
CA MET A 93 7.79 1.22 -7.04
C MET A 93 8.07 2.71 -7.21
N GLU A 94 9.20 3.20 -6.70
CA GLU A 94 9.60 4.60 -6.86
C GLU A 94 9.92 4.97 -8.32
N ALA A 95 10.53 4.05 -9.08
CA ALA A 95 10.79 4.26 -10.51
C ALA A 95 9.50 4.30 -11.35
N TYR A 96 8.47 3.56 -10.95
CA TYR A 96 7.16 3.56 -11.59
C TYR A 96 6.37 4.84 -11.34
N ASP A 97 6.42 5.35 -10.11
CA ASP A 97 5.82 6.64 -9.74
C ASP A 97 6.74 7.35 -8.74
N GLY A 98 7.35 8.46 -9.16
CA GLY A 98 8.27 9.25 -8.34
C GLY A 98 7.65 9.83 -7.07
N ASN A 99 6.32 9.75 -6.89
CA ASN A 99 5.67 10.07 -5.62
C ASN A 99 5.85 8.96 -4.56
N TYR A 100 6.19 7.73 -4.95
CA TYR A 100 6.38 6.59 -4.05
C TYR A 100 7.81 6.52 -3.54
N VAL A 101 8.28 7.59 -2.88
CA VAL A 101 9.64 7.68 -2.32
C VAL A 101 9.91 6.50 -1.37
N GLY A 102 10.96 5.73 -1.65
CA GLY A 102 11.30 4.50 -0.94
C GLY A 102 10.23 3.41 -1.04
N GLY A 103 9.39 3.45 -2.06
CA GLY A 103 8.26 2.53 -2.30
C GLY A 103 7.00 2.82 -1.48
N ASP A 104 6.90 3.98 -0.83
CA ASP A 104 5.76 4.30 0.05
C ASP A 104 4.54 4.83 -0.72
N ILE A 105 3.56 3.96 -0.95
CA ILE A 105 2.28 4.29 -1.60
C ILE A 105 1.40 5.26 -0.80
N ASN A 106 1.63 5.37 0.51
CA ASN A 106 0.88 6.25 1.39
C ASN A 106 1.54 7.64 1.48
N GLY A 107 2.80 7.80 1.06
CA GLY A 107 3.54 9.05 1.15
C GLY A 107 3.62 9.58 2.59
N GLY A 108 3.91 8.70 3.55
CA GLY A 108 4.04 8.99 4.97
C GLY A 108 3.45 7.92 5.89
N THR A 109 3.93 7.92 7.14
CA THR A 109 3.46 7.03 8.21
C THR A 109 2.00 7.31 8.56
N GLN A 110 1.24 6.26 8.86
CA GLN A 110 -0.14 6.39 9.36
C GLN A 110 -0.13 6.44 10.89
N ASP A 111 0.40 7.53 11.45
CA ASP A 111 0.39 7.77 12.90
C ASP A 111 -0.43 9.01 13.26
N LEU A 112 -0.72 9.18 14.55
CA LEU A 112 -1.50 10.32 15.04
C LEU A 112 -0.85 11.66 14.72
N ARG A 113 0.48 11.72 14.68
CA ARG A 113 1.19 12.96 14.37
C ARG A 113 0.95 13.34 12.90
N GLN A 114 1.24 12.43 11.98
CA GLN A 114 1.03 12.66 10.55
C GLN A 114 -0.43 12.87 10.20
N LEU A 115 -1.38 12.25 10.91
CA LEU A 115 -2.81 12.52 10.70
C LEU A 115 -3.14 14.03 10.80
N PHE A 116 -2.50 14.76 11.72
CA PHE A 116 -2.71 16.20 11.92
C PHE A 116 -1.68 17.08 11.21
N THR A 117 -0.51 16.55 10.86
CA THR A 117 0.60 17.35 10.30
C THR A 117 0.91 17.10 8.82
N ARG A 118 0.30 16.10 8.18
CA ARG A 118 0.54 15.78 6.77
C ARG A 118 -0.31 16.62 5.80
N PRO A 119 0.18 16.88 4.58
CA PRO A 119 1.57 16.77 4.16
C PRO A 119 2.41 17.94 4.69
N THR A 120 1.75 19.02 5.11
CA THR A 120 2.34 20.17 5.81
C THR A 120 1.36 20.67 6.87
N VAL A 121 1.87 21.29 7.95
CA VAL A 121 1.03 21.89 9.00
C VAL A 121 0.33 23.14 8.45
N ARG A 122 -0.84 22.95 7.82
CA ARG A 122 -1.64 24.00 7.20
C ARG A 122 -3.12 23.76 7.41
N TRP A 123 -3.87 24.87 7.44
CA TRP A 123 -5.32 24.86 7.47
C TRP A 123 -5.90 25.70 6.33
N PRO A 124 -6.67 25.13 5.38
CA PRO A 124 -6.98 23.70 5.23
C PRO A 124 -5.78 22.90 4.66
N PRO A 125 -5.62 21.61 5.02
CA PRO A 125 -4.43 20.79 4.72
C PRO A 125 -4.26 20.45 3.23
N TYR A 126 -5.23 20.81 2.40
CA TYR A 126 -5.25 20.55 0.95
C TYR A 126 -4.70 21.72 0.12
N THR A 127 -4.16 22.76 0.76
CA THR A 127 -3.78 24.00 0.06
C THR A 127 -2.28 24.22 0.03
N THR A 128 -1.83 24.92 -1.01
CA THR A 128 -0.46 25.42 -1.12
C THR A 128 -0.42 26.95 -1.01
N PRO A 129 0.79 27.56 -0.93
CA PRO A 129 0.95 29.01 -1.03
C PRO A 129 0.44 29.60 -2.36
N ASP A 130 0.53 28.87 -3.47
CA ASP A 130 -0.14 29.29 -4.71
C ASP A 130 -1.64 28.99 -4.60
N ARG A 131 -2.46 30.03 -4.75
CA ARG A 131 -3.93 29.93 -4.63
C ARG A 131 -4.58 29.08 -5.73
N ARG A 132 -3.84 28.72 -6.78
CA ARG A 132 -4.28 27.90 -7.90
C ARG A 132 -3.90 26.42 -7.75
N LEU A 133 -3.07 26.07 -6.76
CA LEU A 133 -2.55 24.72 -6.56
C LEU A 133 -3.08 24.09 -5.26
N TYR A 134 -3.53 22.85 -5.37
CA TYR A 134 -4.15 22.07 -4.29
C TYR A 134 -3.55 20.66 -4.24
N LEU A 135 -3.55 20.06 -3.06
CA LEU A 135 -3.05 18.72 -2.80
C LEU A 135 -4.23 17.78 -2.56
N CYS A 136 -4.27 16.66 -3.27
CA CYS A 136 -5.41 15.74 -3.29
C CYS A 136 -5.05 14.24 -3.25
N SER A 137 -3.79 13.90 -2.99
CA SER A 137 -3.29 12.52 -2.98
C SER A 137 -3.39 11.85 -1.61
N SER A 138 -2.94 10.60 -1.51
CA SER A 138 -2.77 9.82 -0.28
C SER A 138 -1.87 10.51 0.77
N SER A 139 -1.05 11.49 0.35
CA SER A 139 -0.22 12.28 1.25
C SER A 139 -1.00 13.31 2.07
N THR A 140 -2.28 13.57 1.72
CA THR A 140 -3.17 14.48 2.46
C THR A 140 -4.11 13.71 3.40
N PRO A 141 -4.61 14.33 4.49
CA PRO A 141 -5.59 13.69 5.36
C PRO A 141 -6.86 13.28 4.57
N PRO A 142 -7.49 12.13 4.88
CA PRO A 142 -7.21 11.21 5.98
C PRO A 142 -6.04 10.24 5.75
N GLY A 143 -5.34 10.30 4.62
CA GLY A 143 -4.21 9.43 4.31
C GLY A 143 -4.46 8.56 3.09
N GLY A 144 -3.84 7.38 3.06
CA GLY A 144 -3.96 6.46 1.95
C GLY A 144 -5.28 5.67 1.93
N GLY A 145 -5.52 5.05 0.78
CA GLY A 145 -6.71 4.26 0.51
C GLY A 145 -7.56 4.82 -0.63
N VAL A 146 -8.40 3.98 -1.21
CA VAL A 146 -9.21 4.31 -2.41
C VAL A 146 -10.60 4.82 -2.00
N HIS A 147 -10.63 5.80 -1.09
CA HIS A 147 -11.88 6.35 -0.52
C HIS A 147 -12.29 7.72 -1.12
N GLY A 148 -11.43 8.37 -1.90
CA GLY A 148 -11.74 9.62 -2.63
C GLY A 148 -11.84 10.90 -1.78
N MET A 149 -11.65 10.82 -0.46
CA MET A 149 -11.83 12.00 0.42
C MET A 149 -10.74 13.05 0.23
N CYS A 150 -9.51 12.66 -0.11
CA CYS A 150 -8.42 13.60 -0.37
C CYS A 150 -8.77 14.54 -1.53
N GLY A 151 -9.28 13.97 -2.64
CA GLY A 151 -9.81 14.73 -3.77
C GLY A 151 -11.00 15.61 -3.40
N MET A 152 -11.94 15.08 -2.61
CA MET A 152 -13.09 15.85 -2.13
C MET A 152 -12.67 17.04 -1.26
N GLY A 153 -11.68 16.85 -0.38
CA GLY A 153 -11.14 17.90 0.49
C GLY A 153 -10.48 19.02 -0.30
N ALA A 154 -9.66 18.66 -1.29
CA ALA A 154 -9.04 19.60 -2.22
C ALA A 154 -10.09 20.40 -3.01
N ALA A 155 -11.10 19.74 -3.57
CA ALA A 155 -12.17 20.39 -4.31
C ALA A 155 -12.95 21.39 -3.44
N LYS A 156 -13.29 21.01 -2.20
CA LYS A 156 -13.95 21.91 -1.24
C LYS A 156 -13.06 23.11 -0.89
N ALA A 157 -11.76 22.90 -0.72
CA ALA A 157 -10.81 23.99 -0.45
C ALA A 157 -10.70 24.96 -1.64
N ALA A 158 -10.73 24.45 -2.87
CA ALA A 158 -10.72 25.26 -4.08
C ALA A 158 -11.98 26.11 -4.20
N LEU A 159 -13.16 25.50 -4.01
CA LEU A 159 -14.43 26.22 -4.03
C LEU A 159 -14.42 27.36 -2.99
N ARG A 160 -14.01 27.10 -1.75
CA ARG A 160 -13.95 28.15 -0.70
C ARG A 160 -12.98 29.30 -0.97
N ARG A 161 -12.01 29.14 -1.87
CA ARG A 161 -11.05 30.20 -2.23
C ARG A 161 -11.46 30.98 -3.47
N ALA A 162 -12.37 30.43 -4.28
CA ALA A 162 -12.90 31.04 -5.49
C ALA A 162 -14.05 32.03 -5.21
N TRP A 163 -14.67 31.93 -4.03
CA TRP A 163 -15.74 32.81 -3.56
C TRP A 163 -15.27 33.62 -2.36
#